data_AF-A0A351SDH1-F1
#
_entry.id   AF-A0A351SDH1-F1
#
_cell.length_a   1.000
_cell.length_b   1.000
_cell.length_c   1.000
_cell.angle_alpha   90.00
_cell.angle_beta   90.00
_cell.angle_gamma   90.00
#
_symmetry.space_group_name_H-M   'P 1'
#
loop_
_entity.id
_entity.type
_entity.pdbx_description
1 polymer ?
#
loop_
_entity_poly.entity_id
_entity_poly.type
_entity_poly.pdbx_seq_one_letter_code
_entity_poly.pdbx_strand_id
1 'polypeptide(L)'
;VPLGIDFMTNGSLPAKDRLSQFAGKIMSSLDQRLPVNLETMMPLPIFRAQFLGGNPKTISAMALVLHDFSQIPEQVTAPTLIVWGENDSIAPVRTGHVLNALIPNSQLEIISGAGHVPFVEAPRKFHQFLLNHLAHPKVNATLSSPRLPNRVQHTAQSCENEQNKVYTGTIEQLSIRHCSKILFQDARITQLSIIDSTVEIRNSHLKSDRIALISQSSHITLTAGTVEGDIAIKVYQSQLDVAGTLIIGKTAAITAPVESTALFSLGRIDSPHQPGHIMHGQTLITPHKPL
;
A
#
# COMPACT_ATOMS: atom_id res chain seq x y z
N VAL A 1 -6.99 13.62 -11.37
CA VAL A 1 -5.90 14.52 -10.93
C VAL A 1 -4.64 13.69 -11.01
N PRO A 2 -3.58 14.14 -11.68
CA PRO A 2 -2.39 13.31 -11.85
C PRO A 2 -1.70 13.10 -10.50
N LEU A 3 -1.43 11.82 -10.19
CA LEU A 3 -1.05 11.30 -8.86
C LEU A 3 0.36 11.71 -8.37
N GLY A 4 1.06 12.62 -9.05
CA GLY A 4 2.42 13.02 -8.71
C GLY A 4 2.53 14.33 -7.90
N ILE A 5 1.57 15.25 -8.00
CA ILE A 5 1.71 16.62 -7.48
C ILE A 5 1.03 16.83 -6.11
N ASP A 6 -0.09 16.14 -5.84
CA ASP A 6 -0.78 16.21 -4.53
C ASP A 6 0.08 15.68 -3.37
N PHE A 7 1.12 14.90 -3.68
CA PHE A 7 2.16 14.49 -2.73
C PHE A 7 3.01 15.65 -2.18
N MET A 8 3.06 16.79 -2.87
CA MET A 8 4.03 17.87 -2.58
C MET A 8 3.42 19.13 -1.97
N THR A 9 2.11 19.33 -2.07
CA THR A 9 1.49 20.61 -1.69
C THR A 9 0.72 20.57 -0.38
N ASN A 10 0.27 19.41 0.10
CA ASN A 10 -0.48 19.31 1.36
C ASN A 10 -0.13 18.06 2.18
N GLY A 11 0.74 18.24 3.18
CA GLY A 11 0.68 17.48 4.43
C GLY A 11 1.24 16.05 4.44
N SER A 12 2.47 15.93 4.97
CA SER A 12 3.03 14.74 5.64
C SER A 12 3.23 13.46 4.81
N LEU A 13 4.23 13.48 3.92
CA LEU A 13 5.10 12.29 3.75
C LEU A 13 5.93 12.09 5.03
N PRO A 14 6.19 10.84 5.48
CA PRO A 14 7.37 10.61 6.30
C PRO A 14 8.58 11.02 5.44
N ALA A 15 9.30 12.05 5.89
CA ALA A 15 10.37 12.76 5.19
C ALA A 15 11.64 11.93 4.88
N LYS A 16 11.52 10.64 4.53
CA LYS A 16 12.64 9.70 4.41
C LYS A 16 12.95 9.20 2.99
N ASP A 17 12.03 9.34 2.03
CA ASP A 17 12.28 8.79 0.68
C ASP A 17 13.04 9.78 -0.22
N ARG A 18 14.20 9.35 -0.73
CA ARG A 18 15.12 10.19 -1.51
C ARG A 18 14.54 10.64 -2.86
N LEU A 19 13.61 9.87 -3.43
CA LEU A 19 12.93 10.25 -4.69
C LEU A 19 12.07 11.49 -4.49
N SER A 20 11.27 11.54 -3.42
CA SER A 20 10.45 12.69 -3.06
C SER A 20 11.31 13.90 -2.68
N GLN A 21 12.46 13.69 -2.03
CA GLN A 21 13.43 14.77 -1.77
C GLN A 21 14.07 15.31 -3.05
N PHE A 22 14.38 14.44 -4.02
CA PHE A 22 14.91 14.83 -5.32
C PHE A 22 13.87 15.62 -6.12
N ALA A 23 12.64 15.10 -6.21
CA ALA A 23 11.54 15.73 -6.90
C ALA A 23 11.19 17.09 -6.27
N GLY A 24 11.14 17.16 -4.93
CA GLY A 24 10.94 18.40 -4.17
C GLY A 24 12.05 19.43 -4.39
N LYS A 25 13.32 19.02 -4.48
CA LYS A 25 14.43 19.92 -4.81
C LYS A 25 14.29 20.51 -6.21
N ILE A 26 13.93 19.71 -7.20
CA ILE A 26 13.71 20.21 -8.56
C ILE A 26 12.49 21.13 -8.60
N MET A 27 11.38 20.76 -7.96
CA MET A 27 10.19 21.60 -7.89
C MET A 27 10.46 22.93 -7.19
N SER A 28 11.19 22.94 -6.08
CA SER A 28 11.59 24.19 -5.39
C SER A 28 12.46 25.11 -6.25
N SER A 29 13.19 24.57 -7.24
CA SER A 29 13.95 25.36 -8.20
C SER A 29 13.10 25.93 -9.34
N LEU A 30 11.93 25.35 -9.61
CA LEU A 30 10.98 25.78 -10.64
C LEU A 30 9.91 26.73 -10.08
N ASP A 31 9.64 26.68 -8.77
CA ASP A 31 8.54 27.39 -8.09
C ASP A 31 8.75 28.92 -7.95
N GLN A 32 9.82 29.49 -8.51
CA GLN A 32 10.05 30.93 -8.42
C GLN A 32 9.47 31.77 -9.55
N ARG A 33 9.06 31.23 -10.72
CA ARG A 33 8.54 32.09 -11.81
C ARG A 33 7.66 31.39 -12.85
N LEU A 34 6.53 30.75 -12.50
CA LEU A 34 5.31 30.56 -13.34
C LEU A 34 4.44 29.43 -12.76
N PRO A 35 3.10 29.44 -12.95
CA PRO A 35 2.26 28.26 -12.71
C PRO A 35 2.54 27.24 -13.81
N VAL A 36 3.49 26.35 -13.57
CA VAL A 36 3.98 25.37 -14.56
C VAL A 36 3.23 24.04 -14.41
N ASN A 37 2.50 23.64 -15.45
CA ASN A 37 2.07 22.25 -15.59
C ASN A 37 3.23 21.42 -16.16
N LEU A 38 3.87 20.62 -15.30
CA LEU A 38 5.08 19.89 -15.66
C LEU A 38 4.82 18.79 -16.70
N GLU A 39 3.61 18.21 -16.74
CA GLU A 39 3.23 17.21 -17.73
C GLU A 39 3.23 17.78 -19.15
N THR A 40 2.81 19.04 -19.32
CA THR A 40 2.78 19.69 -20.63
C THR A 40 4.15 20.22 -21.06
N MET A 41 5.05 20.45 -20.09
CA MET A 41 6.41 20.94 -20.38
C MET A 41 7.41 19.82 -20.66
N MET A 42 7.29 18.67 -20.02
CA MET A 42 8.21 17.53 -20.21
C MET A 42 8.43 17.11 -21.67
N PRO A 43 7.41 17.09 -22.56
CA PRO A 43 7.60 16.81 -23.98
C PRO A 43 8.52 17.81 -24.69
N LEU A 44 8.57 19.07 -24.24
CA LEU A 44 9.29 20.15 -24.90
C LEU A 44 10.82 19.93 -24.82
N PRO A 45 11.54 19.84 -25.95
CA PRO A 45 13.00 19.64 -25.96
C PRO A 45 13.74 20.75 -25.21
N ILE A 46 13.28 22.00 -25.34
CA ILE A 46 13.90 23.15 -24.68
C ILE A 46 13.78 23.07 -23.15
N PHE A 47 12.66 22.55 -22.64
CA PHE A 47 12.47 22.34 -21.21
C PHE A 47 13.47 21.31 -20.69
N ARG A 48 13.55 20.15 -21.35
CA ARG A 48 14.51 19.09 -20.99
C ARG A 48 15.96 19.55 -21.07
N ALA A 49 16.32 20.33 -22.09
CA ALA A 49 17.68 20.84 -22.27
C ALA A 49 18.05 21.91 -21.24
N GLN A 50 17.20 22.93 -21.06
CA GLN A 50 17.53 24.13 -20.27
C GLN A 50 17.21 23.97 -18.78
N PHE A 51 16.11 23.30 -18.44
CA PHE A 51 15.62 23.22 -17.06
C PHE A 51 15.97 21.89 -16.37
N LEU A 52 16.13 20.80 -17.13
CA LEU A 52 16.62 19.51 -16.61
C LEU A 52 18.09 19.23 -16.98
N GLY A 53 18.78 20.22 -17.56
CA GLY A 53 20.19 20.17 -17.92
C GLY A 53 20.54 19.17 -19.02
N GLY A 54 19.55 18.73 -19.82
CA GLY A 54 19.74 17.71 -20.85
C GLY A 54 20.17 16.34 -20.31
N ASN A 55 20.12 16.13 -18.99
CA ASN A 55 20.61 14.92 -18.35
C ASN A 55 19.56 13.81 -18.46
N PRO A 56 19.87 12.68 -19.14
CA PRO A 56 18.90 11.59 -19.30
C PRO A 56 18.37 11.05 -17.97
N LYS A 57 19.19 10.97 -16.92
CA LYS A 57 18.75 10.47 -15.60
C LYS A 57 17.73 11.39 -14.95
N THR A 58 17.97 12.70 -14.99
CA THR A 58 17.05 13.71 -14.45
C THR A 58 15.73 13.71 -15.23
N ILE A 59 15.81 13.64 -16.56
CA ILE A 59 14.64 13.59 -17.43
C ILE A 59 13.81 12.34 -17.15
N SER A 60 14.43 11.16 -17.07
CA SER A 60 13.74 9.91 -16.77
C SER A 60 13.15 9.89 -15.37
N ALA A 61 13.87 10.38 -14.36
CA ALA A 61 13.37 10.47 -12.99
C ALA A 61 12.16 11.40 -12.90
N MET A 62 12.19 12.55 -13.59
CA MET A 62 11.05 13.46 -13.63
C MET A 62 9.85 12.85 -14.36
N ALA A 63 10.09 12.17 -15.49
CA ALA A 63 9.04 11.47 -16.22
C ALA A 63 8.38 10.38 -15.35
N LEU A 64 9.17 9.65 -14.55
CA LEU A 64 8.66 8.65 -13.62
C LEU A 64 7.77 9.26 -12.54
N VAL A 65 8.16 10.39 -11.96
CA VAL A 65 7.40 11.08 -10.90
C VAL A 65 6.07 11.63 -11.44
N LEU A 66 6.05 12.08 -12.69
CA LEU A 66 4.87 12.70 -13.29
C LEU A 66 3.90 11.71 -13.90
N HIS A 67 4.35 10.51 -14.24
CA HIS A 67 3.47 9.54 -14.88
C HIS A 67 2.66 8.77 -13.84
N ASP A 68 1.36 8.71 -14.07
CA ASP A 68 0.45 7.92 -13.26
C ASP A 68 0.44 6.45 -13.72
N PHE A 69 1.09 5.59 -12.95
CA PHE A 69 1.10 4.15 -13.19
C PHE A 69 -0.02 3.40 -12.47
N SER A 70 -0.96 4.06 -11.79
CA SER A 70 -1.93 3.42 -10.88
C SER A 70 -2.81 2.36 -11.57
N GLN A 71 -3.10 2.55 -12.85
CA GLN A 71 -4.01 1.70 -13.62
C GLN A 71 -3.30 0.52 -14.29
N ILE A 72 -1.97 0.53 -14.34
CA ILE A 72 -1.18 -0.45 -15.11
C ILE A 72 -1.06 -1.81 -14.41
N PRO A 73 -0.81 -1.92 -13.08
CA PRO A 73 -0.59 -3.20 -12.42
C PRO A 73 -1.66 -4.27 -12.72
N GLU A 74 -2.94 -3.90 -12.71
CA GLU A 74 -4.04 -4.83 -12.96
C GLU A 74 -4.16 -5.27 -14.43
N GLN A 75 -3.60 -4.49 -15.36
CA GLN A 75 -3.59 -4.82 -16.79
C GLN A 75 -2.46 -5.80 -17.15
N VAL A 76 -1.50 -6.02 -16.24
CA VAL A 76 -0.39 -6.96 -16.46
C VAL A 76 -0.89 -8.38 -16.28
N THR A 77 -1.19 -9.05 -17.41
CA THR A 77 -1.69 -10.43 -17.43
C THR A 77 -0.58 -11.48 -17.53
N ALA A 78 0.63 -11.08 -17.95
CA ALA A 78 1.77 -11.97 -18.05
C ALA A 78 2.18 -12.52 -16.66
N PRO A 79 2.67 -13.78 -16.58
CA PRO A 79 3.38 -14.26 -15.40
C PRO A 79 4.49 -13.28 -15.03
N THR A 80 4.49 -12.81 -13.78
CA THR A 80 5.35 -11.72 -13.35
C THR A 80 6.15 -12.14 -12.12
N LEU A 81 7.47 -11.98 -12.17
CA LEU A 81 8.34 -12.02 -10.99
C LEU A 81 8.68 -10.59 -10.57
N ILE A 82 8.40 -10.26 -9.32
CA ILE A 82 8.81 -9.03 -8.67
C ILE A 82 9.95 -9.40 -7.73
N VAL A 83 11.14 -8.84 -7.93
CA VAL A 83 12.27 -9.01 -7.02
C VAL A 83 12.59 -7.66 -6.39
N TRP A 84 12.59 -7.60 -5.05
CA TRP A 84 12.78 -6.34 -4.31
C TRP A 84 13.88 -6.46 -3.27
N GLY A 85 14.58 -5.37 -2.98
CA GLY A 85 15.50 -5.30 -1.83
C GLY A 85 14.76 -4.91 -0.56
N GLU A 86 15.04 -5.61 0.55
CA GLU A 86 14.45 -5.31 1.86
C GLU A 86 14.76 -3.89 2.35
N ASN A 87 15.97 -3.39 2.04
CA ASN A 87 16.50 -2.11 2.49
C ASN A 87 16.43 -1.01 1.41
N ASP A 88 15.52 -1.14 0.44
CA ASP A 88 15.36 -0.14 -0.62
C ASP A 88 14.89 1.22 -0.05
N SER A 89 15.79 2.22 -0.05
CA SER A 89 15.52 3.59 0.42
C SER A 89 14.99 4.54 -0.67
N ILE A 90 14.87 4.06 -1.91
CA ILE A 90 14.36 4.83 -3.05
C ILE A 90 12.90 4.46 -3.30
N ALA A 91 12.60 3.15 -3.34
CA ALA A 91 11.25 2.63 -3.46
C ALA A 91 11.01 1.60 -2.34
N PRO A 92 10.41 2.01 -1.21
CA PRO A 92 10.27 1.14 -0.03
C PRO A 92 9.67 -0.22 -0.35
N VAL A 93 10.08 -1.27 0.35
CA VAL A 93 9.63 -2.67 0.13
C VAL A 93 8.10 -2.84 0.16
N ARG A 94 7.39 -1.93 0.84
CA ARG A 94 5.93 -1.84 0.83
C ARG A 94 5.36 -1.75 -0.59
N THR A 95 6.04 -1.05 -1.51
CA THR A 95 5.67 -0.97 -2.93
C THR A 95 5.68 -2.34 -3.59
N GLY A 96 6.68 -3.18 -3.30
CA GLY A 96 6.75 -4.55 -3.79
C GLY A 96 5.53 -5.38 -3.36
N HIS A 97 5.10 -5.24 -2.10
CA HIS A 97 3.88 -5.89 -1.61
C HIS A 97 2.61 -5.38 -2.31
N VAL A 98 2.49 -4.07 -2.51
CA VAL A 98 1.35 -3.46 -3.23
C VAL A 98 1.28 -3.97 -4.67
N LEU A 99 2.39 -3.96 -5.40
CA LEU A 99 2.44 -4.47 -6.77
C LEU A 99 2.05 -5.95 -6.82
N ASN A 100 2.52 -6.76 -5.87
CA ASN A 100 2.17 -8.18 -5.81
C ASN A 100 0.68 -8.43 -5.52
N ALA A 101 0.02 -7.55 -4.77
CA ALA A 101 -1.42 -7.63 -4.54
C ALA A 101 -2.23 -7.21 -5.77
N LEU A 102 -1.73 -6.25 -6.56
CA LEU A 102 -2.45 -5.69 -7.71
C LEU A 102 -2.22 -6.45 -9.02
N ILE A 103 -1.05 -7.07 -9.21
CA ILE A 103 -0.73 -7.83 -10.42
C ILE A 103 -1.24 -9.28 -10.25
N PRO A 104 -2.25 -9.75 -11.00
CA PRO A 104 -2.93 -11.03 -10.73
C PRO A 104 -2.03 -12.27 -10.77
N ASN A 105 -1.04 -12.27 -11.66
CA ASN A 105 -0.11 -13.38 -11.91
C ASN A 105 1.30 -13.08 -11.42
N SER A 106 1.42 -12.35 -10.31
CA SER A 106 2.72 -11.98 -9.75
C SER A 106 3.19 -12.90 -8.62
N GLN A 107 4.51 -12.91 -8.44
CA GLN A 107 5.21 -13.43 -7.27
C GLN A 107 6.18 -12.38 -6.78
N LEU A 108 6.27 -12.20 -5.46
CA LEU A 108 7.21 -11.30 -4.83
C LEU A 108 8.30 -12.08 -4.11
N GLU A 109 9.55 -11.81 -4.48
CA GLU A 109 10.74 -12.31 -3.82
C GLU A 109 11.51 -11.14 -3.22
N ILE A 110 11.61 -11.09 -1.89
CA ILE A 110 12.35 -10.05 -1.17
C ILE A 110 13.74 -10.58 -0.83
N ILE A 111 14.77 -9.85 -1.27
CA ILE A 111 16.15 -10.15 -0.94
C ILE A 111 16.55 -9.40 0.34
N SER A 112 16.62 -10.14 1.45
CA SER A 112 17.11 -9.59 2.72
C SER A 112 18.49 -8.96 2.57
N GLY A 113 18.66 -7.79 3.17
CA GLY A 113 19.90 -7.01 3.13
C GLY A 113 20.17 -6.21 1.85
N ALA A 114 19.50 -6.48 0.73
CA ALA A 114 19.67 -5.73 -0.52
C ALA A 114 18.88 -4.40 -0.51
N GLY A 115 19.38 -3.40 -1.22
CA GLY A 115 18.77 -2.09 -1.43
C GLY A 115 18.07 -1.97 -2.78
N HIS A 116 18.17 -0.80 -3.42
CA HIS A 116 17.39 -0.47 -4.62
C HIS A 116 17.77 -1.26 -5.88
N VAL A 117 18.97 -1.85 -5.91
CA VAL A 117 19.52 -2.49 -7.11
C VAL A 117 19.84 -3.95 -6.83
N PRO A 118 18.83 -4.79 -6.48
CA PRO A 118 19.04 -6.13 -5.93
C PRO A 118 19.82 -7.07 -6.86
N PHE A 119 19.74 -6.86 -8.18
CA PHE A 119 20.50 -7.63 -9.17
C PHE A 119 22.00 -7.31 -9.17
N VAL A 120 22.42 -6.12 -8.72
CA VAL A 120 23.84 -5.75 -8.52
C VAL A 120 24.31 -6.12 -7.12
N GLU A 121 23.47 -5.88 -6.11
CA GLU A 121 23.84 -6.04 -4.70
C GLU A 121 23.83 -7.50 -4.25
N ALA A 122 22.94 -8.32 -4.82
CA ALA A 122 22.79 -9.73 -4.50
C ALA A 122 22.58 -10.60 -5.75
N PRO A 123 23.53 -10.58 -6.71
CA PRO A 123 23.35 -11.18 -8.04
C PRO A 123 23.04 -12.68 -7.99
N ARG A 124 23.62 -13.42 -7.03
CA ARG A 124 23.37 -14.85 -6.88
C ARG A 124 21.91 -15.16 -6.53
N LYS A 125 21.36 -14.47 -5.53
CA LYS A 125 19.94 -14.64 -5.13
C LYS A 125 19.01 -14.18 -6.24
N PHE A 126 19.31 -13.03 -6.84
CA PHE A 126 18.54 -12.52 -7.97
C PHE A 126 18.50 -13.51 -9.14
N HIS A 127 19.65 -14.02 -9.58
CA HIS A 127 19.73 -15.01 -10.67
C HIS A 127 18.99 -16.30 -10.33
N GLN A 128 19.04 -16.75 -9.07
CA GLN A 128 18.29 -17.93 -8.63
C GLN A 128 16.78 -17.73 -8.82
N PHE A 129 16.23 -16.59 -8.36
CA PHE A 129 14.81 -16.28 -8.52
C PHE A 129 14.43 -16.13 -10.00
N LEU A 130 15.26 -15.44 -10.78
CA LEU A 130 15.04 -15.24 -12.20
C LEU A 130 14.99 -16.57 -12.97
N LEU A 131 16.03 -17.42 -12.83
CA LEU A 131 16.09 -18.70 -13.53
C LEU A 131 14.96 -19.64 -13.11
N ASN A 132 14.62 -19.65 -11.82
CA ASN A 132 13.48 -20.44 -11.32
C ASN A 132 12.15 -19.98 -11.96
N HIS A 133 11.92 -18.66 -12.05
CA HIS A 133 10.70 -18.15 -12.67
C HIS A 133 10.65 -18.40 -14.19
N LEU A 134 11.78 -18.29 -14.90
CA LEU A 134 11.84 -18.58 -16.34
C LEU A 134 11.58 -20.08 -16.63
N ALA A 135 12.07 -20.97 -15.78
CA ALA A 135 11.82 -22.41 -15.90
C ALA A 135 10.39 -22.78 -15.47
N HIS A 136 9.84 -22.09 -14.47
CA HIS A 136 8.56 -22.40 -13.84
C HIS A 136 7.73 -21.14 -13.62
N PRO A 137 7.22 -20.51 -14.70
CA PRO A 137 6.40 -19.32 -14.57
C PRO A 137 5.10 -19.71 -13.84
N LYS A 138 4.88 -19.17 -12.63
CA LYS A 138 3.60 -19.38 -11.96
C LYS A 138 2.58 -18.46 -12.61
N VAL A 139 1.60 -19.07 -13.26
CA VAL A 139 0.28 -18.47 -13.49
C VAL A 139 -0.56 -18.87 -12.30
N ASN A 140 -1.18 -17.92 -11.60
CA ASN A 140 -2.14 -18.29 -10.57
C ASN A 140 -3.37 -18.91 -11.26
N ALA A 141 -3.45 -20.23 -11.27
CA ALA A 141 -4.70 -20.94 -11.45
C ALA A 141 -5.59 -20.58 -10.24
N THR A 142 -6.43 -19.55 -10.41
CA THR A 142 -7.48 -19.09 -9.48
C THR A 142 -6.95 -18.77 -8.08
N LEU A 143 -6.95 -17.49 -7.64
CA LEU A 143 -6.71 -17.01 -6.26
C LEU A 143 -6.81 -18.12 -5.19
N SER A 144 -5.79 -18.96 -5.12
CA SER A 144 -5.79 -20.10 -4.24
C SER A 144 -5.17 -19.48 -3.03
N SER A 145 -6.04 -18.83 -2.25
CA SER A 145 -5.86 -18.49 -0.86
C SER A 145 -4.74 -19.37 -0.32
N PRO A 146 -3.59 -18.79 0.12
CA PRO A 146 -2.49 -19.60 0.63
C PRO A 146 -3.09 -20.68 1.51
N ARG A 147 -2.75 -21.96 1.26
CA ARG A 147 -3.20 -23.10 2.07
C ARG A 147 -2.63 -22.91 3.47
N LEU A 148 -3.24 -21.99 4.21
CA LEU A 148 -3.07 -21.83 5.63
C LEU A 148 -3.67 -23.10 6.22
N PRO A 149 -3.02 -23.69 7.25
CA PRO A 149 -3.57 -24.85 7.91
C PRO A 149 -5.03 -24.58 8.28
N ASN A 150 -5.94 -25.50 7.91
CA ASN A 150 -7.39 -25.45 8.24
C ASN A 150 -7.68 -25.45 9.75
N ARG A 151 -6.64 -25.37 10.59
CA ARG A 151 -6.76 -25.30 12.03
C ARG A 151 -6.74 -23.84 12.45
N VAL A 152 -7.86 -23.36 12.96
CA VAL A 152 -7.93 -22.09 13.70
C VAL A 152 -6.82 -22.14 14.76
N GLN A 153 -5.84 -21.25 14.65
CA GLN A 153 -4.72 -21.20 15.59
C GLN A 153 -5.12 -20.44 16.87
N HIS A 154 -6.09 -19.53 16.73
CA HIS A 154 -6.49 -18.61 17.79
C HIS A 154 -8.02 -18.44 17.81
N THR A 155 -8.70 -19.15 18.72
CA THR A 155 -10.12 -18.95 19.05
C THR A 155 -10.22 -17.89 20.14
N ALA A 156 -10.59 -16.66 19.78
CA ALA A 156 -10.76 -15.51 20.69
C ALA A 156 -9.56 -15.22 21.62
N GLN A 157 -8.64 -14.36 21.16
CA GLN A 157 -7.50 -13.89 21.97
C GLN A 157 -7.58 -12.38 22.25
N SER A 158 -6.78 -11.90 23.22
CA SER A 158 -6.55 -10.47 23.44
C SER A 158 -5.05 -10.15 23.54
N CYS A 159 -4.67 -8.98 23.05
CA CYS A 159 -3.40 -8.31 23.28
C CYS A 159 -3.68 -7.12 24.19
N GLU A 160 -3.03 -7.06 25.35
CA GLU A 160 -3.15 -5.92 26.26
C GLU A 160 -1.77 -5.48 26.74
N ASN A 161 -1.40 -4.22 26.52
CA ASN A 161 -0.13 -3.61 26.96
C ASN A 161 1.14 -4.31 26.41
N GLU A 162 1.07 -4.81 25.19
CA GLU A 162 2.12 -5.64 24.60
C GLU A 162 2.75 -4.97 23.38
N GLN A 163 3.96 -5.39 23.02
CA GLN A 163 4.69 -4.81 21.90
C GLN A 163 5.40 -5.87 21.06
N ASN A 164 5.65 -5.55 19.78
CA ASN A 164 6.43 -6.39 18.84
C ASN A 164 5.87 -7.81 18.67
N LYS A 165 4.54 -7.98 18.69
CA LYS A 165 3.89 -9.27 18.42
C LYS A 165 3.54 -9.41 16.95
N VAL A 166 3.73 -10.61 16.44
CA VAL A 166 3.34 -11.01 15.08
C VAL A 166 2.25 -12.07 15.17
N TYR A 167 1.17 -11.86 14.42
CA TYR A 167 0.06 -12.79 14.29
C TYR A 167 -0.03 -13.28 12.84
N THR A 168 -0.21 -14.59 12.66
CA THR A 168 -0.31 -15.25 11.36
C THR A 168 -1.44 -16.27 11.36
N GLY A 169 -1.84 -16.79 10.21
CA GLY A 169 -2.81 -17.88 10.14
C GLY A 169 -4.27 -17.43 10.33
N THR A 170 -5.14 -18.36 10.74
CA THR A 170 -6.58 -18.10 10.88
C THR A 170 -6.95 -17.71 12.31
N ILE A 171 -7.61 -16.56 12.45
CA ILE A 171 -7.99 -15.92 13.71
C ILE A 171 -9.49 -15.58 13.62
N GLU A 172 -10.32 -16.14 14.49
CA GLU A 172 -11.75 -15.80 14.47
C GLU A 172 -11.98 -14.40 15.03
N GLN A 173 -11.48 -14.15 16.24
CA GLN A 173 -11.65 -12.86 16.88
C GLN A 173 -10.40 -12.49 17.69
N LEU A 174 -9.99 -11.23 17.60
CA LEU A 174 -8.89 -10.70 18.40
C LEU A 174 -9.15 -9.25 18.80
N SER A 175 -8.84 -8.93 20.05
CA SER A 175 -8.86 -7.56 20.55
C SER A 175 -7.46 -7.09 20.90
N ILE A 176 -7.05 -5.95 20.35
CA ILE A 176 -5.76 -5.30 20.57
C ILE A 176 -6.00 -4.00 21.36
N ARG A 177 -5.43 -3.88 22.55
CA ARG A 177 -5.59 -2.72 23.44
C ARG A 177 -4.25 -2.26 24.00
N HIS A 178 -3.96 -0.97 23.89
CA HIS A 178 -2.70 -0.38 24.39
C HIS A 178 -1.44 -1.09 23.88
N CYS A 179 -1.50 -1.65 22.67
CA CYS A 179 -0.39 -2.40 22.08
C CYS A 179 0.32 -1.57 20.99
N SER A 180 1.64 -1.76 20.83
CA SER A 180 2.39 -1.07 19.78
C SER A 180 3.26 -2.02 18.94
N LYS A 181 3.49 -1.67 17.67
CA LYS A 181 4.25 -2.51 16.73
C LYS A 181 3.67 -3.93 16.60
N ILE A 182 2.36 -4.03 16.49
CA ILE A 182 1.68 -5.30 16.24
C ILE A 182 1.60 -5.51 14.73
N LEU A 183 2.01 -6.69 14.27
CA LEU A 183 1.96 -7.06 12.86
C LEU A 183 1.02 -8.26 12.66
N PHE A 184 0.04 -8.13 11.79
CA PHE A 184 -0.66 -9.26 11.19
C PHE A 184 -0.04 -9.52 9.83
N GLN A 185 0.44 -10.73 9.62
CA GLN A 185 1.08 -11.13 8.38
C GLN A 185 0.49 -12.45 7.89
N ASP A 186 0.10 -12.50 6.61
CA ASP A 186 -0.42 -13.72 5.98
C ASP A 186 -1.59 -14.33 6.78
N ALA A 187 -2.46 -13.47 7.32
CA ALA A 187 -3.51 -13.84 8.25
C ALA A 187 -4.92 -13.79 7.62
N ARG A 188 -5.82 -14.65 8.10
CA ARG A 188 -7.26 -14.60 7.84
C ARG A 188 -7.98 -14.30 9.13
N ILE A 189 -8.68 -13.17 9.20
CA ILE A 189 -9.28 -12.68 10.44
C ILE A 189 -10.78 -12.47 10.24
N THR A 190 -11.62 -13.03 11.10
CA THR A 190 -13.07 -12.78 10.99
C THR A 190 -13.42 -11.42 11.59
N GLN A 191 -12.95 -11.12 12.80
CA GLN A 191 -13.18 -9.82 13.43
C GLN A 191 -11.96 -9.34 14.22
N LEU A 192 -11.56 -8.08 13.99
CA LEU A 192 -10.46 -7.43 14.69
C LEU A 192 -10.94 -6.12 15.34
N SER A 193 -10.66 -5.95 16.63
CA SER A 193 -10.92 -4.71 17.36
C SER A 193 -9.62 -4.14 17.89
N ILE A 194 -9.34 -2.87 17.58
CA ILE A 194 -8.07 -2.18 17.89
C ILE A 194 -8.40 -0.90 18.66
N ILE A 195 -7.83 -0.73 19.84
CA ILE A 195 -8.08 0.41 20.73
C ILE A 195 -6.75 0.93 21.26
N ASP A 196 -6.52 2.24 21.16
CA ASP A 196 -5.32 2.92 21.67
C ASP A 196 -4.01 2.21 21.26
N SER A 197 -3.91 1.79 20.00
CA SER A 197 -2.85 0.90 19.54
C SER A 197 -2.27 1.28 18.16
N THR A 198 -1.12 0.70 17.83
CA THR A 198 -0.50 0.80 16.50
C THR A 198 -0.35 -0.58 15.87
N VAL A 199 -0.99 -0.80 14.72
CA VAL A 199 -1.10 -2.12 14.09
C VAL A 199 -0.81 -2.03 12.58
N GLU A 200 0.06 -2.91 12.09
CA GLU A 200 0.26 -3.17 10.67
C GLU A 200 -0.44 -4.49 10.29
N ILE A 201 -1.15 -4.49 9.17
CA ILE A 201 -1.82 -5.65 8.60
C ILE A 201 -1.31 -5.78 7.16
N ARG A 202 -0.53 -6.83 6.92
CA ARG A 202 0.17 -7.06 5.65
C ARG A 202 -0.25 -8.39 5.05
N ASN A 203 -0.55 -8.40 3.75
CA ASN A 203 -0.92 -9.60 3.01
C ASN A 203 -2.00 -10.46 3.72
N SER A 204 -2.99 -9.80 4.30
CA SER A 204 -3.97 -10.42 5.18
C SER A 204 -5.40 -10.09 4.76
N HIS A 205 -6.33 -10.98 5.10
CA HIS A 205 -7.72 -10.91 4.66
C HIS A 205 -8.65 -10.89 5.87
N LEU A 206 -9.42 -9.81 5.99
CA LEU A 206 -10.45 -9.66 7.01
C LEU A 206 -11.82 -9.86 6.35
N LYS A 207 -12.66 -10.74 6.91
CA LYS A 207 -13.99 -11.00 6.37
C LYS A 207 -15.00 -11.32 7.47
N SER A 208 -16.08 -10.53 7.53
CA SER A 208 -17.17 -10.68 8.50
C SER A 208 -18.51 -10.51 7.81
N ASP A 209 -19.57 -11.14 8.32
CA ASP A 209 -20.95 -10.83 7.89
C ASP A 209 -21.47 -9.50 8.49
N ARG A 210 -20.74 -8.93 9.45
CA ARG A 210 -21.06 -7.67 10.14
C ARG A 210 -19.93 -6.66 9.93
N ILE A 211 -19.22 -6.33 11.01
CA ILE A 211 -18.03 -5.46 10.97
C ILE A 211 -16.78 -6.32 11.06
N ALA A 212 -15.85 -6.16 10.13
CA ALA A 212 -14.61 -6.93 10.09
C ALA A 212 -13.49 -6.25 10.90
N LEU A 213 -13.38 -4.93 10.81
CA LEU A 213 -12.38 -4.15 11.56
C LEU A 213 -13.02 -2.99 12.32
N ILE A 214 -12.76 -2.92 13.62
CA ILE A 214 -13.15 -1.79 14.48
C ILE A 214 -11.88 -1.15 15.02
N SER A 215 -11.77 0.16 14.93
CA SER A 215 -10.63 0.93 15.43
C SER A 215 -11.06 2.13 16.25
N GLN A 216 -10.42 2.35 17.39
CA GLN A 216 -10.60 3.54 18.22
C GLN A 216 -9.25 4.13 18.63
N SER A 217 -9.07 5.44 18.43
CA SER A 217 -7.87 6.19 18.85
C SER A 217 -6.56 5.53 18.44
N SER A 218 -6.53 4.92 17.24
CA SER A 218 -5.46 4.02 16.82
C SER A 218 -4.88 4.40 15.46
N HIS A 219 -3.68 3.90 15.18
CA HIS A 219 -3.02 4.00 13.88
C HIS A 219 -2.94 2.62 13.24
N ILE A 220 -3.49 2.49 12.03
CA ILE A 220 -3.60 1.21 11.33
C ILE A 220 -3.01 1.35 9.94
N THR A 221 -2.04 0.50 9.64
CA THR A 221 -1.43 0.38 8.33
C THR A 221 -1.95 -0.89 7.66
N LEU A 222 -2.70 -0.76 6.57
CA LEU A 222 -3.16 -1.84 5.72
C LEU A 222 -2.27 -1.91 4.46
N THR A 223 -1.70 -3.07 4.17
CA THR A 223 -0.87 -3.27 2.98
C THR A 223 -1.23 -4.59 2.31
N ALA A 224 -1.53 -4.54 1.01
CA ALA A 224 -1.66 -5.73 0.17
C ALA A 224 -2.71 -6.74 0.66
N GLY A 225 -3.89 -6.28 1.11
CA GLY A 225 -4.89 -7.16 1.75
C GLY A 225 -6.32 -6.95 1.26
N THR A 226 -7.26 -7.58 1.95
CA THR A 226 -8.69 -7.34 1.74
C THR A 226 -9.41 -7.15 3.07
N VAL A 227 -10.41 -6.26 3.13
CA VAL A 227 -11.33 -6.13 4.26
C VAL A 227 -12.76 -6.14 3.75
N GLU A 228 -13.55 -7.13 4.15
CA GLU A 228 -14.93 -7.33 3.67
C GLU A 228 -15.91 -7.40 4.84
N GLY A 229 -17.00 -6.64 4.76
CA GLY A 229 -18.06 -6.63 5.77
C GLY A 229 -19.41 -6.16 5.22
N ASP A 230 -20.44 -6.21 6.05
CA ASP A 230 -21.61 -5.34 5.83
C ASP A 230 -21.17 -3.87 5.98
N ILE A 231 -20.45 -3.59 7.07
CA ILE A 231 -19.56 -2.43 7.19
C ILE A 231 -18.14 -2.96 7.30
N ALA A 232 -17.28 -2.74 6.30
CA ALA A 232 -15.96 -3.37 6.31
C ALA A 232 -15.08 -2.87 7.47
N ILE A 233 -15.01 -1.53 7.62
CA ILE A 233 -14.21 -0.86 8.65
C ILE A 233 -15.08 0.17 9.38
N LYS A 234 -15.02 0.15 10.72
CA LYS A 234 -15.59 1.19 11.57
C LYS A 234 -14.49 1.86 12.38
N VAL A 235 -14.28 3.16 12.15
CA VAL A 235 -13.19 3.93 12.77
C VAL A 235 -13.72 5.03 13.67
N TYR A 236 -13.06 5.23 14.81
CA TYR A 236 -13.35 6.28 15.78
C TYR A 236 -12.06 7.04 16.06
N GLN A 237 -11.99 8.31 15.68
CA GLN A 237 -10.82 9.17 15.93
C GLN A 237 -9.48 8.47 15.60
N SER A 238 -9.44 7.76 14.47
CA SER A 238 -8.30 6.91 14.09
C SER A 238 -7.66 7.39 12.80
N GLN A 239 -6.42 6.94 12.56
CA GLN A 239 -5.69 7.18 11.32
C GLN A 239 -5.48 5.85 10.60
N LEU A 240 -5.86 5.82 9.33
CA LEU A 240 -5.65 4.70 8.43
C LEU A 240 -4.59 5.06 7.39
N ASP A 241 -3.68 4.14 7.13
CA ASP A 241 -2.76 4.18 5.99
C ASP A 241 -3.00 2.93 5.16
N VAL A 242 -3.62 3.08 3.99
CA VAL A 242 -4.15 1.98 3.18
C VAL A 242 -3.43 1.93 1.84
N ALA A 243 -2.67 0.87 1.61
CA ALA A 243 -1.92 0.67 0.36
C ALA A 243 -2.26 -0.67 -0.30
N GLY A 244 -2.60 -0.66 -1.59
CA GLY A 244 -2.90 -1.87 -2.36
C GLY A 244 -3.92 -2.80 -1.71
N THR A 245 -4.86 -2.25 -0.96
CA THR A 245 -5.84 -3.01 -0.17
C THR A 245 -7.23 -2.77 -0.72
N LEU A 246 -7.99 -3.85 -0.89
CA LEU A 246 -9.38 -3.82 -1.32
C LEU A 246 -10.33 -3.83 -0.11
N ILE A 247 -11.20 -2.84 -0.02
CA ILE A 247 -12.18 -2.69 1.06
C ILE A 247 -13.58 -2.77 0.46
N ILE A 248 -14.34 -3.79 0.88
CA ILE A 248 -15.67 -4.09 0.34
C ILE A 248 -16.71 -3.99 1.46
N GLY A 249 -17.72 -3.16 1.26
CA GLY A 249 -18.81 -2.98 2.20
C GLY A 249 -20.18 -3.10 1.52
N LYS A 250 -21.07 -3.93 2.06
CA LYS A 250 -22.46 -4.03 1.53
C LYS A 250 -23.27 -2.77 1.83
N THR A 251 -23.14 -2.25 3.04
CA THR A 251 -23.74 -0.98 3.47
C THR A 251 -22.73 0.16 3.28
N ALA A 252 -21.50 -0.01 3.78
CA ALA A 252 -20.41 0.97 3.63
C ALA A 252 -19.04 0.29 3.76
N ALA A 253 -18.05 0.71 2.99
CA ALA A 253 -16.69 0.22 3.14
C ALA A 253 -16.05 0.78 4.41
N ILE A 254 -16.18 2.09 4.66
CA ILE A 254 -15.64 2.71 5.89
C ILE A 254 -16.66 3.68 6.48
N THR A 255 -16.93 3.55 7.78
CA THR A 255 -17.76 4.50 8.54
C THR A 255 -16.96 5.12 9.68
N ALA A 256 -17.22 6.41 9.96
CA ALA A 256 -16.55 7.14 11.04
C ALA A 256 -17.56 7.94 11.87
N PRO A 257 -18.03 7.44 13.03
CA PRO A 257 -18.93 8.19 13.91
C PRO A 257 -18.30 9.43 14.54
N VAL A 258 -16.97 9.50 14.53
CA VAL A 258 -16.17 10.68 14.87
C VAL A 258 -15.12 10.83 13.78
N GLU A 259 -14.78 12.07 13.43
CA GLU A 259 -13.81 12.39 12.38
C GLU A 259 -12.55 11.53 12.49
N SER A 260 -12.18 10.92 11.36
CA SER A 260 -11.00 10.07 11.20
C SER A 260 -10.34 10.37 9.86
N THR A 261 -9.07 10.02 9.71
CA THR A 261 -8.33 10.27 8.47
C THR A 261 -7.86 8.96 7.86
N ALA A 262 -7.81 8.92 6.53
CA ALA A 262 -7.23 7.83 5.79
C ALA A 262 -6.30 8.37 4.71
N LEU A 263 -5.09 7.82 4.60
CA LEU A 263 -4.21 8.01 3.46
C LEU A 263 -4.32 6.79 2.56
N PHE A 264 -4.71 6.99 1.30
CA PHE A 264 -4.80 5.91 0.32
C PHE A 264 -3.62 5.93 -0.66
N SER A 265 -3.07 4.75 -0.93
CA SER A 265 -2.04 4.49 -1.94
C SER A 265 -2.46 3.30 -2.78
N LEU A 266 -3.27 3.53 -3.82
CA LEU A 266 -3.87 2.46 -4.64
C LEU A 266 -4.80 1.55 -3.83
N GLY A 267 -5.53 2.12 -2.88
CA GLY A 267 -6.59 1.39 -2.17
C GLY A 267 -7.84 1.34 -3.01
N ARG A 268 -8.50 0.19 -3.13
CA ARG A 268 -9.77 0.08 -3.85
C ARG A 268 -10.91 0.03 -2.84
N ILE A 269 -11.94 0.82 -3.10
CA ILE A 269 -13.18 0.80 -2.33
C ILE A 269 -14.30 0.31 -3.22
N ASP A 270 -15.10 -0.61 -2.68
CA ASP A 270 -16.33 -1.07 -3.31
C ASP A 270 -17.48 -1.05 -2.30
N SER A 271 -18.37 -0.08 -2.47
CA SER A 271 -19.54 0.14 -1.62
C SER A 271 -20.63 0.91 -2.39
N PRO A 272 -21.88 0.98 -1.87
CA PRO A 272 -22.92 1.85 -2.42
C PRO A 272 -22.55 3.34 -2.45
N HIS A 273 -21.61 3.78 -1.61
CA HIS A 273 -21.17 5.17 -1.52
C HIS A 273 -20.02 5.49 -2.49
N GLN A 274 -19.20 4.50 -2.83
CA GLN A 274 -18.02 4.65 -3.67
C GLN A 274 -17.74 3.36 -4.47
N PRO A 275 -18.52 3.07 -5.54
CA PRO A 275 -18.45 1.79 -6.24
C PRO A 275 -17.17 1.65 -7.08
N GLY A 276 -16.39 0.59 -6.81
CA GLY A 276 -15.21 0.20 -7.59
C GLY A 276 -14.12 1.27 -7.77
N HIS A 277 -14.02 2.25 -6.87
CA HIS A 277 -13.13 3.40 -7.03
C HIS A 277 -11.73 3.11 -6.48
N ILE A 278 -10.70 3.49 -7.24
CA ILE A 278 -9.31 3.50 -6.75
C ILE A 278 -9.08 4.84 -6.05
N MET A 279 -8.80 4.77 -4.76
CA MET A 279 -8.54 5.90 -3.88
C MET A 279 -7.05 6.19 -3.82
N HIS A 280 -6.72 7.48 -3.82
CA HIS A 280 -5.37 7.99 -3.60
C HIS A 280 -5.42 9.30 -2.81
N GLY A 281 -4.40 9.54 -2.00
CA GLY A 281 -4.25 10.77 -1.22
C GLY A 281 -5.00 10.73 0.12
N GLN A 282 -4.92 11.85 0.84
CA GLN A 282 -5.56 11.99 2.15
C GLN A 282 -7.06 12.21 1.99
N THR A 283 -7.85 11.43 2.73
CA THR A 283 -9.30 11.47 2.77
C THR A 283 -9.76 11.65 4.21
N LEU A 284 -10.59 12.66 4.43
CA LEU A 284 -11.31 12.84 5.69
C LEU A 284 -12.57 11.99 5.69
N ILE A 285 -12.78 11.22 6.74
CA ILE A 285 -13.95 10.36 6.92
C ILE A 285 -14.76 10.92 8.09
N THR A 286 -16.02 11.27 7.82
CA THR A 286 -16.91 11.91 8.79
C THR A 286 -18.23 11.15 8.89
N PRO A 287 -19.05 11.38 9.94
CA PRO A 287 -20.31 10.66 10.14
C PRO A 287 -21.29 10.78 8.96
N HIS A 288 -21.21 11.90 8.24
CA HIS A 288 -22.09 12.22 7.12
C HIS A 288 -21.47 11.87 5.75
N LYS A 289 -20.23 11.36 5.72
CA LYS A 289 -19.51 11.00 4.50
C LYS A 289 -18.81 9.64 4.67
N PRO A 290 -19.58 8.53 4.76
CA PRO A 290 -19.02 7.20 4.68
C PRO A 290 -18.39 6.94 3.31
N LEU A 291 -17.46 5.99 3.26
CA LEU A 291 -16.87 5.47 2.02
C LEU A 291 -17.47 4.11 1.68
#